data_AF-A0A160MHV8-F1
#
_entry.id   AF-A0A160MHV8-F1
#
_cell.length_a   1.000
_cell.length_b   1.000
_cell.length_c   1.000
_cell.angle_alpha   90.00
_cell.angle_beta   90.00
_cell.angle_gamma   90.00
#
_symmetry.space_group_name_H-M   'P 1'
#
loop_
_entity.id
_entity.type
_entity.pdbx_description
1 polymer ?
#
loop_
_entity_poly.entity_id
_entity_poly.type
_entity_poly.pdbx_seq_one_letter_code
_entity_poly.pdbx_strand_id
1 'polypeptide(L)'
;MNTLLSAANAALQYNRGKQTGLAGLVFIGIVLLAAYQWDHIVPILEAIGLISFLDKWGLIYEGESYMTGFSIFMVAFRICILFVVLGFLTLVLGIIFSIIGSSNIGAAILGTFVVVLALPFILLWSLYDTIFTPKEVREERKRERMRIYKEANSTPIDIIKENYNEITEDEAIRYLNRIPTKGDHLFLLGITEENEVFFVFPKPYFLNTENFSAGLWGIKSIMKRCNGSEFGIGPFQIDIKPEEIYPGRGIQPVPIDRITFYHSENSHKDIKAKSQQFSYRDEYRKYIDEIQSTYIQKKDNLEKTISITPNKERFNEAVQEIVNFNASNEEIVRMMIQSEGRVQ
;
A
#
# COMPACT_ATOMS: atom_id res chain seq x y z
N MET A 1 -16.11 -31.62 -30.44
CA MET A 1 -16.33 -30.55 -29.44
C MET A 1 -17.07 -31.07 -28.20
N ASN A 2 -18.14 -31.86 -28.33
CA ASN A 2 -18.90 -32.41 -27.19
C ASN A 2 -18.09 -33.31 -26.24
N THR A 3 -17.07 -34.03 -26.74
CA THR A 3 -16.26 -34.94 -25.92
C THR A 3 -15.34 -34.19 -24.93
N LEU A 4 -14.79 -33.05 -25.34
CA LEU A 4 -13.91 -32.22 -24.51
C LEU A 4 -14.69 -31.48 -23.41
N LEU A 5 -15.89 -30.99 -23.74
CA LEU A 5 -16.82 -30.39 -22.77
C LEU A 5 -17.37 -31.42 -21.76
N SER A 6 -17.66 -32.64 -22.22
CA SER A 6 -18.04 -33.77 -21.35
C SER A 6 -16.91 -34.13 -20.37
N ALA A 7 -15.67 -34.24 -20.86
CA ALA A 7 -14.52 -34.55 -20.03
C ALA A 7 -14.21 -33.44 -18.99
N ALA A 8 -14.35 -32.18 -19.37
CA ALA A 8 -14.18 -31.05 -18.45
C ALA A 8 -15.26 -31.01 -17.35
N ASN A 9 -16.53 -31.28 -17.70
CA ASN A 9 -17.61 -31.37 -16.71
C ASN A 9 -17.43 -32.57 -15.76
N ALA A 10 -16.98 -33.71 -16.28
CA ALA A 10 -16.67 -34.88 -15.45
C ALA A 10 -15.52 -34.58 -14.46
N ALA A 11 -14.46 -33.90 -14.91
CA ALA A 11 -13.36 -33.48 -14.05
C ALA A 11 -13.79 -32.46 -12.97
N LEU A 12 -14.67 -31.52 -13.32
CA LEU A 12 -15.24 -30.56 -12.37
C LEU A 12 -16.17 -31.22 -11.35
N GLN A 13 -17.01 -32.18 -11.76
CA GLN A 13 -17.84 -32.96 -10.83
C GLN A 13 -16.98 -33.82 -9.90
N TYR A 14 -15.90 -34.44 -10.42
CA TYR A 14 -14.96 -35.21 -9.62
C TYR A 14 -14.27 -34.34 -8.56
N ASN A 15 -13.80 -33.14 -8.93
CA ASN A 15 -13.19 -32.21 -7.98
C ASN A 15 -14.19 -31.68 -6.93
N ARG A 16 -15.43 -31.40 -7.32
CA ARG A 16 -16.49 -31.01 -6.37
C ARG A 16 -16.81 -32.15 -5.42
N GLY A 17 -16.94 -33.39 -5.91
CA GLY A 17 -17.15 -34.58 -5.09
C GLY A 17 -15.99 -34.87 -4.15
N LYS A 18 -14.75 -34.63 -4.57
CA LYS A 18 -13.56 -34.77 -3.71
C LYS A 18 -13.52 -33.70 -2.62
N GLN A 19 -13.88 -32.45 -2.93
CA GLN A 19 -13.91 -31.37 -1.94
C GLN A 19 -15.02 -31.57 -0.92
N THR A 20 -16.24 -31.95 -1.34
CA THR A 20 -17.34 -32.23 -0.42
C THR A 20 -17.11 -33.51 0.37
N GLY A 21 -16.54 -34.56 -0.25
CA GLY A 21 -16.20 -35.81 0.41
C GLY A 21 -15.09 -35.65 1.45
N LEU A 22 -14.03 -34.89 1.13
CA LEU A 22 -12.96 -34.59 2.09
C LEU A 22 -13.47 -33.74 3.26
N ALA A 23 -14.30 -32.73 2.99
CA ALA A 23 -14.93 -31.93 4.05
C ALA A 23 -15.83 -32.79 4.95
N GLY A 24 -16.56 -33.74 4.37
CA GLY A 24 -17.36 -34.71 5.12
C GLY A 24 -16.50 -35.61 6.02
N LEU A 25 -15.38 -36.13 5.51
CA LEU A 25 -14.45 -36.94 6.31
C LEU A 25 -13.79 -36.14 7.44
N VAL A 26 -13.39 -34.89 7.17
CA VAL A 26 -12.85 -33.99 8.20
C VAL A 26 -13.91 -33.72 9.26
N PHE A 27 -15.16 -33.46 8.87
CA PHE A 27 -16.26 -33.23 9.80
C PHE A 27 -16.55 -34.46 10.67
N ILE A 28 -16.56 -35.66 10.09
CA ILE A 28 -16.68 -36.92 10.84
C ILE A 28 -15.52 -37.05 11.85
N GLY A 29 -14.29 -36.75 11.42
CA GLY A 29 -13.12 -36.74 12.31
C GLY A 29 -13.27 -35.77 13.47
N ILE A 30 -13.77 -34.56 13.22
CA ILE A 30 -14.05 -33.56 14.26
C ILE A 30 -15.14 -34.05 15.22
N VAL A 31 -16.21 -34.66 14.73
CA VAL A 31 -17.29 -35.21 15.57
C VAL A 31 -16.76 -36.33 16.47
N LEU A 32 -15.93 -37.23 15.93
CA LEU A 32 -15.30 -38.29 16.72
C LEU A 32 -14.34 -37.72 17.78
N LEU A 33 -13.54 -36.72 17.42
CA LEU A 33 -12.66 -36.02 18.38
C LEU A 33 -13.45 -35.30 19.46
N ALA A 34 -14.57 -34.65 19.11
CA ALA A 34 -15.45 -33.98 20.05
C ALA A 34 -16.12 -34.98 21.00
N ALA A 35 -16.55 -36.14 20.50
CA ALA A 35 -17.08 -37.22 21.34
C ALA A 35 -16.00 -37.80 22.26
N TYR A 36 -14.76 -37.95 21.79
CA TYR A 36 -13.64 -38.41 22.61
C TYR A 36 -13.23 -37.40 23.69
N GLN A 37 -13.28 -36.10 23.36
CA GLN A 37 -12.92 -34.99 24.26
C GLN A 37 -14.13 -34.42 25.03
N TRP A 38 -15.21 -35.19 25.16
CA TRP A 38 -16.47 -34.70 25.70
C TRP A 38 -16.30 -34.09 27.10
N ASP A 39 -15.52 -34.73 27.97
CA ASP A 39 -15.26 -34.28 29.34
C ASP A 39 -14.60 -32.89 29.41
N HIS A 40 -13.81 -32.51 28.41
CA HIS A 40 -13.20 -31.18 28.30
C HIS A 40 -14.15 -30.15 27.66
N ILE A 41 -15.07 -30.60 26.81
CA ILE A 41 -16.02 -29.73 26.10
C ILE A 41 -17.20 -29.35 27.00
N VAL A 42 -17.66 -30.26 27.86
CA VAL A 42 -18.81 -30.05 28.76
C VAL A 42 -18.68 -28.77 29.61
N PRO A 43 -17.56 -28.49 30.32
CA PRO A 43 -17.40 -27.26 31.10
C PRO A 43 -17.50 -25.98 30.26
N ILE A 44 -17.05 -26.02 29.00
CA ILE A 44 -17.13 -24.89 28.08
C ILE A 44 -18.58 -24.66 27.64
N LEU A 45 -19.30 -25.73 27.31
CA LEU A 45 -20.72 -25.65 26.95
C LEU A 45 -21.59 -25.22 28.13
N GLU A 46 -21.21 -25.59 29.35
CA GLU A 46 -21.84 -25.13 30.59
C GLU A 46 -21.58 -23.63 30.82
N ALA A 47 -20.33 -23.17 30.67
CA ALA A 47 -19.96 -21.76 30.84
C ALA A 47 -20.69 -20.83 29.85
N ILE A 48 -21.00 -21.29 28.64
CA ILE A 48 -21.79 -20.56 27.64
C ILE A 48 -23.30 -20.61 27.96
N GLY A 49 -23.72 -21.50 28.88
CA GLY A 49 -25.12 -21.71 29.24
C GLY A 49 -25.90 -22.59 28.26
N LEU A 50 -25.20 -23.28 27.34
CA LEU A 50 -25.84 -24.15 26.35
C LEU A 50 -26.48 -25.38 27.01
N ILE A 51 -25.80 -25.98 27.97
CA ILE A 51 -26.32 -27.16 28.71
C ILE A 51 -27.59 -26.78 29.46
N SER A 52 -27.58 -25.67 30.22
CA SER A 52 -28.77 -25.17 30.94
C SER A 52 -29.92 -24.81 29.99
N PHE A 53 -29.62 -24.32 28.78
CA PHE A 53 -30.64 -24.06 27.76
C PHE A 53 -31.28 -25.36 27.25
N LEU A 54 -30.47 -26.36 26.92
CA LEU A 54 -30.93 -27.67 26.44
C LEU A 54 -31.74 -28.41 27.52
N ASP A 55 -31.28 -28.33 28.77
CA ASP A 55 -31.98 -28.91 29.93
C ASP A 55 -33.34 -28.25 30.14
N LYS A 56 -33.41 -26.90 30.11
CA LYS A 56 -34.67 -26.15 30.21
C LYS A 56 -35.67 -26.49 29.09
N TRP A 57 -35.18 -26.92 27.94
CA TRP A 57 -36.00 -27.38 26.81
C TRP A 57 -36.41 -28.86 26.91
N GLY A 58 -36.00 -29.56 27.97
CA GLY A 58 -36.32 -30.97 28.20
C GLY A 58 -35.59 -31.90 27.23
N LEU A 59 -34.41 -31.51 26.77
CA LEU A 59 -33.61 -32.30 25.81
C LEU A 59 -32.58 -33.21 26.50
N ILE A 60 -32.31 -32.99 27.79
CA ILE A 60 -31.39 -33.79 28.58
C ILE A 60 -32.20 -34.73 29.50
N TYR A 61 -31.89 -36.02 29.44
CA TYR A 61 -32.47 -37.08 30.25
C TYR A 61 -31.38 -37.63 31.16
N GLU A 62 -31.50 -37.38 32.48
CA GLU A 62 -30.55 -37.86 33.48
C GLU A 62 -30.51 -39.39 33.51
N GLY A 63 -29.31 -39.97 33.46
CA GLY A 63 -29.11 -41.43 33.50
C GLY A 63 -29.34 -42.17 32.18
N GLU A 64 -29.90 -41.53 31.15
CA GLU A 64 -30.18 -42.13 29.85
C GLU A 64 -29.50 -41.37 28.70
N SER A 65 -28.18 -41.55 28.58
CA SER A 65 -27.36 -40.85 27.58
C SER A 65 -27.84 -41.08 26.15
N TYR A 66 -28.40 -42.26 25.84
CA TYR A 66 -28.94 -42.57 24.51
C TYR A 66 -30.22 -41.77 24.20
N MET A 67 -31.09 -41.52 25.18
CA MET A 67 -32.31 -40.71 25.01
C MET A 67 -31.99 -39.23 24.81
N THR A 68 -31.00 -38.71 25.55
CA THR A 68 -30.48 -37.35 25.37
C THR A 68 -29.93 -37.15 23.96
N GLY A 69 -29.06 -38.08 23.51
CA GLY A 69 -28.49 -38.03 22.16
C GLY A 69 -29.56 -38.10 21.06
N PHE A 70 -30.54 -38.99 21.21
CA PHE A 70 -31.66 -39.10 20.25
C PHE A 70 -32.53 -37.84 20.20
N SER A 71 -32.83 -37.24 21.36
CA SER A 71 -33.64 -36.01 21.45
C SER A 71 -32.94 -34.83 20.77
N ILE A 72 -31.64 -34.64 21.04
CA ILE A 72 -30.82 -33.61 20.40
C ILE A 72 -30.75 -33.84 18.89
N PHE A 73 -30.53 -35.08 18.45
CA PHE A 73 -30.51 -35.44 17.03
C PHE A 73 -31.85 -35.12 16.34
N MET A 74 -32.98 -35.45 16.97
CA MET A 74 -34.30 -35.15 16.42
C MET A 74 -34.59 -33.65 16.31
N VAL A 75 -34.15 -32.85 17.28
CA VAL A 75 -34.23 -31.38 17.19
C VAL A 75 -33.37 -30.85 16.06
N ALA A 76 -32.11 -31.29 15.98
CA ALA A 76 -31.20 -30.91 14.89
C ALA A 76 -31.80 -31.27 13.52
N PHE A 77 -32.37 -32.47 13.39
CA PHE A 77 -33.04 -32.93 12.17
C PHE A 77 -34.24 -32.04 11.79
N ARG A 78 -35.09 -31.67 12.76
CA ARG A 78 -36.21 -30.74 12.54
C ARG A 78 -35.74 -29.35 12.11
N ILE A 79 -34.67 -28.85 12.73
CA ILE A 79 -34.04 -27.58 12.34
C ILE A 79 -33.49 -27.66 10.92
N CYS A 80 -32.83 -28.77 10.55
CA CYS A 80 -32.37 -29.00 9.17
C CYS A 80 -33.54 -29.00 8.18
N ILE A 81 -34.65 -29.68 8.47
CA ILE A 81 -35.85 -29.64 7.63
C ILE A 81 -36.37 -28.21 7.50
N LEU A 82 -36.46 -27.47 8.62
CA LEU A 82 -36.90 -26.07 8.61
C LEU A 82 -36.02 -25.21 7.70
N PHE A 83 -34.70 -25.36 7.77
CA PHE A 83 -33.76 -24.65 6.90
C PHE A 83 -33.89 -25.07 5.43
N VAL A 84 -34.12 -26.34 5.14
CA VAL A 84 -34.39 -26.82 3.77
C VAL A 84 -35.65 -26.19 3.22
N VAL A 85 -36.74 -26.14 4.02
CA VAL A 85 -38.00 -25.48 3.63
C VAL A 85 -37.81 -23.98 3.43
N LEU A 86 -37.11 -23.29 4.35
CA LEU A 86 -36.83 -21.86 4.25
C LEU A 86 -35.95 -21.54 3.02
N GLY A 87 -34.92 -22.37 2.77
CA GLY A 87 -34.06 -22.25 1.60
C GLY A 87 -34.83 -22.47 0.31
N PHE A 88 -35.72 -23.47 0.27
CA PHE A 88 -36.60 -23.71 -0.86
C PHE A 88 -37.55 -22.52 -1.10
N LEU A 89 -38.19 -21.99 -0.05
CA LEU A 89 -39.05 -20.81 -0.16
C LEU A 89 -38.28 -19.60 -0.67
N THR A 90 -37.07 -19.37 -0.16
CA THR A 90 -36.19 -18.27 -0.60
C THR A 90 -35.80 -18.43 -2.08
N LEU A 91 -35.50 -19.65 -2.51
CA LEU A 91 -35.18 -19.97 -3.90
C LEU A 91 -36.39 -19.71 -4.80
N VAL A 92 -37.59 -20.17 -4.41
CA VAL A 92 -38.83 -19.92 -5.16
C VAL A 92 -39.12 -18.42 -5.26
N LEU A 93 -39.01 -17.69 -4.16
CA LEU A 93 -39.16 -16.23 -4.16
C LEU A 93 -38.12 -15.55 -5.06
N GLY A 94 -36.87 -15.99 -5.01
CA GLY A 94 -35.80 -15.49 -5.87
C GLY A 94 -36.10 -15.70 -7.35
N ILE A 95 -36.62 -16.87 -7.73
CA ILE A 95 -37.07 -17.14 -9.11
C ILE A 95 -38.22 -16.22 -9.49
N ILE A 96 -39.24 -16.08 -8.64
CA ILE A 96 -40.38 -15.18 -8.89
C ILE A 96 -39.89 -13.74 -9.09
N PHE A 97 -39.02 -13.24 -8.21
CA PHE A 97 -38.45 -11.91 -8.33
C PHE A 97 -37.59 -11.74 -9.59
N SER A 98 -36.83 -12.77 -9.99
CA SER A 98 -36.05 -12.74 -11.23
C SER A 98 -36.95 -12.66 -12.47
N ILE A 99 -38.08 -13.38 -12.48
CA ILE A 99 -39.06 -13.34 -13.57
C ILE A 99 -39.73 -11.97 -13.65
N ILE A 100 -40.12 -11.39 -12.51
CA ILE A 100 -40.72 -10.05 -12.47
C ILE A 100 -39.68 -9.00 -12.91
N GLY A 101 -38.47 -9.10 -12.38
CA GLY A 101 -37.37 -8.17 -12.65
C GLY A 101 -36.82 -8.22 -14.08
N SER A 102 -37.07 -9.29 -14.86
CA SER A 102 -36.65 -9.33 -16.27
C SER A 102 -37.47 -8.41 -17.19
N SER A 103 -38.58 -7.85 -16.69
CA SER A 103 -39.38 -6.85 -17.42
C SER A 103 -39.15 -5.45 -16.83
N ASN A 104 -39.11 -4.41 -17.67
CA ASN A 104 -38.92 -3.03 -17.19
C ASN A 104 -40.03 -2.60 -16.21
N ILE A 105 -41.27 -3.01 -16.47
CA ILE A 105 -42.42 -2.71 -15.61
C ILE A 105 -42.30 -3.45 -14.28
N GLY A 106 -41.99 -4.75 -14.32
CA GLY A 106 -41.82 -5.56 -13.12
C GLY A 106 -40.64 -5.10 -12.27
N ALA A 107 -39.51 -4.71 -12.87
CA ALA A 107 -38.37 -4.13 -12.17
C ALA A 107 -38.73 -2.83 -11.44
N ALA A 108 -39.53 -1.95 -12.05
CA ALA A 108 -40.01 -0.72 -11.42
C ALA A 108 -40.92 -0.99 -10.22
N ILE A 109 -41.85 -1.96 -10.34
CA ILE A 109 -42.74 -2.38 -9.25
C ILE A 109 -41.93 -2.98 -8.09
N LEU A 110 -41.00 -3.89 -8.41
CA LEU A 110 -40.10 -4.51 -7.42
C LEU A 110 -39.25 -3.46 -6.70
N GLY A 111 -38.64 -2.54 -7.45
CA GLY A 111 -37.83 -1.46 -6.90
C GLY A 111 -38.64 -0.58 -5.96
N THR A 112 -39.87 -0.21 -6.34
CA THR A 112 -40.78 0.56 -5.48
C THR A 112 -41.10 -0.18 -4.19
N PHE A 113 -41.41 -1.47 -4.27
CA PHE A 113 -41.71 -2.29 -3.10
C PHE A 113 -40.50 -2.42 -2.14
N VAL A 114 -39.31 -2.64 -2.69
CA VAL A 114 -38.06 -2.69 -1.91
C VAL A 114 -37.78 -1.36 -1.23
N VAL A 115 -37.95 -0.24 -1.94
CA VAL A 115 -37.77 1.10 -1.36
C VAL A 115 -38.77 1.34 -0.24
N VAL A 116 -40.05 1.02 -0.42
CA VAL A 116 -41.09 1.19 0.62
C VAL A 116 -40.81 0.34 1.85
N LEU A 117 -40.38 -0.91 1.68
CA LEU A 117 -39.98 -1.78 2.78
C LEU A 117 -38.70 -1.31 3.48
N ALA A 118 -37.72 -0.80 2.74
CA ALA A 118 -36.45 -0.34 3.28
C ALA A 118 -36.54 1.05 3.93
N LEU A 119 -37.45 1.91 3.47
CA LEU A 119 -37.62 3.29 3.94
C LEU A 119 -37.73 3.41 5.48
N PRO A 120 -38.58 2.65 6.20
CA PRO A 120 -38.66 2.77 7.66
C PRO A 120 -37.32 2.44 8.34
N PHE A 121 -36.56 1.47 7.82
CA PHE A 121 -35.25 1.13 8.37
C PHE A 121 -34.21 2.21 8.09
N ILE A 122 -34.20 2.79 6.88
CA ILE A 122 -33.32 3.91 6.52
C ILE A 122 -33.62 5.13 7.41
N LEU A 123 -34.90 5.42 7.65
CA LEU A 123 -35.31 6.53 8.52
C LEU A 123 -34.93 6.29 9.98
N LEU A 124 -35.15 5.07 10.51
CA LEU A 124 -34.73 4.71 11.86
C LEU A 124 -33.21 4.77 12.01
N TRP A 125 -32.46 4.29 11.03
CA TRP A 125 -31.00 4.36 11.03
C TRP A 125 -30.49 5.80 10.96
N SER A 126 -31.10 6.64 10.12
CA SER A 126 -30.77 8.07 10.02
C SER A 126 -31.06 8.82 11.33
N LEU A 127 -32.20 8.53 11.97
CA LEU A 127 -32.55 9.08 13.29
C LEU A 127 -31.58 8.60 14.37
N TYR A 128 -31.23 7.31 14.35
CA TYR A 128 -30.26 6.73 15.27
C TYR A 128 -28.89 7.41 15.13
N ASP A 129 -28.35 7.52 13.92
CA ASP A 129 -27.08 8.24 13.67
C ASP A 129 -27.20 9.71 14.06
N THR A 130 -28.38 10.33 13.89
CA THR A 130 -28.62 11.74 14.26
C THR A 130 -28.69 11.97 15.78
N ILE A 131 -29.17 11.00 16.55
CA ILE A 131 -29.34 11.12 18.01
C ILE A 131 -28.11 10.62 18.76
N PHE A 132 -27.53 9.49 18.33
CA PHE A 132 -26.49 8.80 19.08
C PHE A 132 -25.06 9.15 18.66
N THR A 133 -24.84 9.69 17.46
CA THR A 133 -23.49 10.05 17.02
C THR A 133 -23.04 11.38 17.65
N PRO A 134 -21.94 11.39 18.42
CA PRO A 134 -21.43 12.60 19.06
C PRO A 134 -21.14 13.72 18.05
N LYS A 135 -21.32 14.98 18.46
CA LYS A 135 -21.04 16.14 17.60
C LYS A 135 -19.59 16.17 17.11
N GLU A 136 -18.65 15.76 17.96
CA GLU A 136 -17.21 15.71 17.63
C GLU A 136 -16.93 14.78 16.45
N VAL A 137 -17.48 13.56 16.46
CA VAL A 137 -17.34 12.59 15.37
C VAL A 137 -17.98 13.13 14.07
N ARG A 138 -19.08 13.89 14.15
CA ARG A 138 -19.67 14.54 12.97
C ARG A 138 -18.80 15.66 12.42
N GLU A 139 -18.23 16.49 13.28
CA GLU A 139 -17.30 17.54 12.85
C GLU A 139 -16.05 16.95 12.24
N GLU A 140 -15.50 15.89 12.81
CA GLU A 140 -14.35 15.17 12.27
C GLU A 140 -14.67 14.60 10.87
N ARG A 141 -15.79 13.87 10.71
CA ARG A 141 -16.27 13.41 9.39
C ARG A 141 -16.45 14.56 8.40
N LYS A 142 -16.92 15.73 8.85
CA LYS A 142 -17.10 16.90 7.99
C LYS A 142 -15.75 17.51 7.60
N ARG A 143 -14.80 17.61 8.52
CA ARG A 143 -13.41 18.07 8.26
C ARG A 143 -12.72 17.13 7.29
N GLU A 144 -12.86 15.83 7.50
CA GLU A 144 -12.33 14.80 6.60
C GLU A 144 -12.95 14.91 5.19
N ARG A 145 -14.28 15.06 5.08
CA ARG A 145 -14.95 15.30 3.80
C ARG A 145 -14.50 16.59 3.12
N MET A 146 -14.29 17.67 3.87
CA MET A 146 -13.76 18.92 3.32
C MET A 146 -12.30 18.79 2.89
N ARG A 147 -11.49 18.04 3.64
CA ARG A 147 -10.11 17.72 3.26
C ARG A 147 -10.08 16.91 1.97
N ILE A 148 -10.88 15.85 1.89
CA ILE A 148 -11.12 15.05 0.69
C ILE A 148 -11.56 15.96 -0.46
N TYR A 149 -12.56 16.81 -0.28
CA TYR A 149 -13.02 17.74 -1.32
C TYR A 149 -11.93 18.73 -1.75
N LYS A 150 -11.12 19.24 -0.82
CA LYS A 150 -10.00 20.14 -1.12
C LYS A 150 -8.93 19.40 -1.92
N GLU A 151 -8.47 18.25 -1.42
CA GLU A 151 -7.58 17.33 -2.14
C GLU A 151 -8.16 16.89 -3.50
N ALA A 152 -9.49 16.92 -3.65
CA ALA A 152 -10.16 16.59 -4.89
C ALA A 152 -10.13 17.67 -5.96
N ASN A 153 -10.06 18.93 -5.57
CA ASN A 153 -10.05 20.05 -6.49
C ASN A 153 -8.68 20.73 -6.59
N SER A 154 -7.76 20.45 -5.68
CA SER A 154 -6.38 20.92 -5.73
C SER A 154 -5.55 20.12 -6.73
N THR A 155 -4.61 20.79 -7.41
CA THR A 155 -3.63 20.07 -8.22
C THR A 155 -2.67 19.30 -7.29
N PRO A 156 -2.03 18.20 -7.74
CA PRO A 156 -1.05 17.49 -6.93
C PRO A 156 0.06 18.41 -6.39
N ILE A 157 0.39 19.47 -7.12
CA ILE A 157 1.42 20.44 -6.78
C ILE A 157 0.95 21.37 -5.66
N ASP A 158 -0.30 21.81 -5.70
CA ASP A 158 -0.87 22.61 -4.60
C ASP A 158 -0.87 21.80 -3.30
N ILE A 159 -1.18 20.51 -3.39
CA ILE A 159 -1.15 19.60 -2.24
C ILE A 159 0.27 19.44 -1.71
N ILE A 160 1.27 19.42 -2.60
CA ILE A 160 2.68 19.40 -2.18
C ILE A 160 3.06 20.71 -1.51
N LYS A 161 2.74 21.86 -2.11
CA LYS A 161 3.06 23.16 -1.54
C LYS A 161 2.38 23.40 -0.18
N GLU A 162 1.15 22.93 0.01
CA GLU A 162 0.40 23.14 1.26
C GLU A 162 0.80 22.20 2.41
N ASN A 163 1.21 20.97 2.12
CA ASN A 163 1.43 19.95 3.15
C ASN A 163 2.90 19.67 3.47
N TYR A 164 3.84 20.21 2.69
CA TYR A 164 5.23 19.81 2.76
C TYR A 164 6.08 20.98 3.24
N ASN A 165 7.01 20.69 4.16
CA ASN A 165 7.96 21.68 4.63
C ASN A 165 8.87 22.06 3.47
N GLU A 166 8.73 23.30 3.01
CA GLU A 166 9.67 23.93 2.09
C GLU A 166 11.00 24.12 2.81
N ILE A 167 12.09 23.72 2.15
CA ILE A 167 13.45 24.01 2.60
C ILE A 167 14.04 25.08 1.71
N THR A 168 14.88 25.93 2.30
CA THR A 168 15.52 27.00 1.53
C THR A 168 16.50 26.43 0.50
N GLU A 169 16.77 27.18 -0.57
CA GLU A 169 17.74 26.76 -1.59
C GLU A 169 19.11 26.41 -0.98
N ASP A 170 19.62 27.23 -0.05
CA ASP A 170 20.88 26.99 0.65
C ASP A 170 20.85 25.71 1.52
N GLU A 171 19.71 25.39 2.13
CA GLU A 171 19.54 24.12 2.86
C GLU A 171 19.49 22.93 1.92
N ALA A 172 18.78 23.05 0.79
CA ALA A 172 18.72 22.01 -0.23
C ALA A 172 20.11 21.76 -0.81
N ILE A 173 20.82 22.82 -1.18
CA ILE A 173 22.20 22.81 -1.65
C ILE A 173 23.09 22.08 -0.65
N ARG A 174 23.07 22.44 0.64
CA ARG A 174 23.87 21.75 1.69
C ARG A 174 23.50 20.29 1.87
N TYR A 175 22.20 19.98 1.84
CA TYR A 175 21.68 18.62 1.97
C TYR A 175 22.14 17.72 0.82
N LEU A 176 22.18 18.26 -0.41
CA LEU A 176 22.60 17.54 -1.61
C LEU A 176 24.11 17.41 -1.75
N ASN A 177 24.91 18.25 -1.07
CA ASN A 177 26.38 18.17 -1.08
C ASN A 177 26.90 17.04 -0.20
N ARG A 178 26.66 15.83 -0.69
CA ARG A 178 27.08 14.58 -0.08
C ARG A 178 27.35 13.57 -1.18
N ILE A 179 28.17 12.59 -0.86
CA ILE A 179 28.41 11.45 -1.74
C ILE A 179 27.24 10.47 -1.54
N PRO A 180 26.50 10.10 -2.60
CA PRO A 180 25.39 9.17 -2.48
C PRO A 180 25.89 7.79 -2.01
N THR A 181 25.09 7.05 -1.24
CA THR A 181 25.47 5.71 -0.72
C THR A 181 24.38 4.68 -0.98
N LYS A 182 24.75 3.40 -1.06
CA LYS A 182 23.81 2.30 -1.31
C LYS A 182 22.83 2.16 -0.14
N GLY A 183 21.53 2.14 -0.44
CA GLY A 183 20.46 2.06 0.57
C GLY A 183 20.06 3.40 1.17
N ASP A 184 20.80 4.47 0.86
CA ASP A 184 20.42 5.83 1.20
C ASP A 184 19.32 6.31 0.26
N HIS A 185 18.31 6.95 0.82
CA HIS A 185 17.13 7.42 0.07
C HIS A 185 16.97 8.94 0.13
N LEU A 186 17.99 9.66 0.62
CA LEU A 186 17.95 11.11 0.87
C LEU A 186 17.82 11.93 -0.41
N PHE A 187 16.60 11.97 -0.93
CA PHE A 187 16.23 12.74 -2.10
C PHE A 187 15.46 13.99 -1.66
N LEU A 188 15.53 15.01 -2.50
CA LEU A 188 14.62 16.14 -2.41
C LEU A 188 13.60 16.05 -3.53
N LEU A 189 12.45 16.66 -3.32
CA LEU A 189 11.49 16.92 -4.38
C LEU A 189 11.69 18.37 -4.81
N GLY A 190 12.01 18.58 -6.09
CA GLY A 190 12.17 19.89 -6.67
C GLY A 190 10.99 20.22 -7.59
N ILE A 191 10.44 21.43 -7.46
CA ILE A 191 9.34 21.92 -8.30
C ILE A 191 9.80 23.17 -9.06
N THR A 192 9.63 23.18 -10.38
CA THR A 192 9.99 24.33 -11.23
C THR A 192 8.86 25.35 -11.32
N GLU A 193 9.16 26.53 -11.89
CA GLU A 193 8.16 27.56 -12.21
C GLU A 193 7.06 27.03 -13.13
N GLU A 194 7.41 26.11 -14.04
CA GLU A 194 6.50 25.44 -14.97
C GLU A 194 5.70 24.31 -14.30
N ASN A 195 5.76 24.18 -12.97
CA ASN A 195 5.05 23.16 -12.21
C ASN A 195 5.48 21.73 -12.62
N GLU A 196 6.73 21.55 -13.04
CA GLU A 196 7.32 20.23 -13.25
C GLU A 196 7.95 19.73 -11.96
N VAL A 197 7.78 18.44 -11.67
CA VAL A 197 8.25 17.83 -10.42
C VAL A 197 9.35 16.84 -10.68
N PHE A 198 10.47 17.03 -9.97
CA PHE A 198 11.71 16.28 -10.12
C PHE A 198 12.13 15.63 -8.80
N PHE A 199 12.63 14.41 -8.89
CA PHE A 199 13.44 13.84 -7.80
C PHE A 199 14.88 14.36 -7.91
N VAL A 200 15.38 14.88 -6.81
CA VAL A 200 16.67 15.57 -6.76
C VAL A 200 17.63 14.71 -5.96
N PHE A 201 18.65 14.17 -6.64
CA PHE A 201 19.62 13.26 -6.04
C PHE A 201 20.83 13.99 -5.45
N PRO A 202 21.42 13.47 -4.36
CA PRO A 202 22.64 14.02 -3.79
C PRO A 202 23.82 13.87 -4.73
N LYS A 203 24.57 14.96 -4.93
CA LYS A 203 25.78 15.03 -5.74
C LYS A 203 26.76 16.05 -5.11
N PRO A 204 28.05 15.70 -4.93
CA PRO A 204 29.03 16.64 -4.41
C PRO A 204 29.34 17.74 -5.43
N TYR A 205 29.46 19.00 -4.98
CA TYR A 205 29.52 20.18 -5.85
C TYR A 205 30.62 20.14 -6.91
N PHE A 206 31.81 19.69 -6.53
CA PHE A 206 33.00 19.87 -7.34
C PHE A 206 33.06 19.03 -8.63
N LEU A 207 32.16 18.06 -8.81
CA LEU A 207 32.19 17.20 -9.99
C LEU A 207 31.81 17.91 -11.31
N ASN A 208 31.38 19.18 -11.29
CA ASN A 208 31.14 20.00 -12.48
C ASN A 208 32.07 21.22 -12.51
N THR A 209 32.98 21.26 -13.49
CA THR A 209 34.07 22.25 -13.55
C THR A 209 33.72 23.59 -14.21
N GLU A 210 32.57 23.77 -14.89
CA GLU A 210 32.34 25.03 -15.63
C GLU A 210 30.95 25.64 -15.55
N ASN A 211 29.95 24.94 -15.03
CA ASN A 211 28.66 25.54 -14.70
C ASN A 211 28.10 24.74 -13.53
N PHE A 212 27.58 25.43 -12.52
CA PHE A 212 26.68 24.82 -11.56
C PHE A 212 25.34 24.53 -12.24
N SER A 213 25.35 23.79 -13.34
CA SER A 213 24.32 22.78 -13.53
C SER A 213 24.60 21.76 -12.43
N ALA A 214 24.25 22.05 -11.17
CA ALA A 214 24.11 20.97 -10.23
C ALA A 214 23.10 20.08 -10.92
N GLY A 215 23.59 18.96 -11.45
CA GLY A 215 22.77 18.06 -12.22
C GLY A 215 21.74 17.58 -11.22
N LEU A 216 20.61 18.27 -11.18
CA LEU A 216 19.41 17.78 -10.58
C LEU A 216 19.01 16.72 -11.58
N TRP A 217 19.48 15.53 -11.29
CA TRP A 217 19.23 14.35 -12.07
C TRP A 217 17.76 14.02 -11.82
N GLY A 218 16.89 14.75 -12.49
CA GLY A 218 15.46 14.76 -12.22
C GLY A 218 14.76 13.69 -13.06
N ILE A 219 14.07 12.75 -12.41
CA ILE A 219 13.04 12.03 -13.14
C ILE A 219 11.79 12.88 -13.09
N LYS A 220 11.38 13.38 -14.26
CA LYS A 220 10.08 14.02 -14.42
C LYS A 220 9.02 13.03 -13.97
N SER A 221 8.43 13.28 -12.81
CA SER A 221 7.30 12.48 -12.38
C SER A 221 6.04 13.05 -13.00
N ILE A 222 5.31 12.19 -13.69
CA ILE A 222 3.95 12.52 -14.09
C ILE A 222 3.07 12.12 -12.92
N MET A 223 2.68 13.12 -12.13
CA MET A 223 1.64 12.91 -11.12
C MET A 223 0.31 12.75 -11.84
N LYS A 224 -0.17 11.51 -11.89
CA LYS A 224 -1.51 11.18 -12.35
C LYS A 224 -2.35 10.82 -11.16
N ARG A 225 -3.57 11.35 -11.16
CA ARG A 225 -4.60 10.90 -10.25
C ARG A 225 -5.18 9.61 -10.80
N CYS A 226 -5.11 8.54 -10.02
CA CYS A 226 -5.80 7.31 -10.39
C CYS A 226 -7.29 7.47 -10.08
N ASN A 227 -8.12 7.38 -11.11
CA ASN A 227 -9.57 7.24 -10.96
C ASN A 227 -9.85 5.82 -10.43
N GLY A 228 -9.68 5.62 -9.13
CA GLY A 228 -9.71 4.31 -8.50
C GLY A 228 -10.49 4.32 -7.19
N SER A 229 -11.81 4.43 -7.30
CA SER A 229 -12.85 3.86 -6.41
C SER A 229 -14.13 4.70 -6.52
N GLU A 230 -15.29 4.05 -6.38
CA GLU A 230 -16.62 4.70 -6.30
C GLU A 230 -16.74 5.70 -5.13
N PHE A 231 -15.70 5.85 -4.30
CA PHE A 231 -15.59 6.82 -3.21
C PHE A 231 -14.60 7.98 -3.47
N GLY A 232 -14.09 8.13 -4.69
CA GLY A 232 -13.73 9.45 -5.22
C GLY A 232 -12.32 10.00 -4.96
N ILE A 233 -11.44 9.34 -4.20
CA ILE A 233 -10.02 9.74 -4.12
C ILE A 233 -9.12 8.50 -4.04
N GLY A 234 -8.46 8.16 -5.15
CA GLY A 234 -7.35 7.22 -5.13
C GLY A 234 -6.06 7.90 -4.64
N PRO A 235 -5.11 7.15 -4.03
CA PRO A 235 -3.80 7.69 -3.66
C PRO A 235 -3.08 8.27 -4.89
N PHE A 236 -2.27 9.30 -4.69
CA PHE A 236 -1.44 9.86 -5.76
C PHE A 236 -0.50 8.78 -6.28
N GLN A 237 -0.63 8.44 -7.57
CA GLN A 237 0.42 7.68 -8.23
C GLN A 237 1.41 8.66 -8.83
N ILE A 238 2.52 8.82 -8.12
CA ILE A 238 3.77 9.32 -8.68
C ILE A 238 4.27 8.21 -9.60
N ASP A 239 3.94 8.33 -10.88
CA ASP A 239 4.48 7.45 -11.90
C ASP A 239 5.81 8.05 -12.36
N ILE A 240 6.87 7.26 -12.15
CA ILE A 240 8.22 7.59 -12.56
C ILE A 240 8.34 6.97 -13.95
N LYS A 241 7.95 7.71 -14.98
CA LYS A 241 8.01 7.20 -16.35
C LYS A 241 9.47 6.92 -16.72
N PRO A 242 9.85 5.65 -16.89
CA PRO A 242 11.22 5.31 -17.28
C PRO A 242 11.52 5.73 -18.72
N GLU A 243 10.47 5.95 -19.53
CA GLU A 243 10.55 6.20 -20.97
C GLU A 243 11.22 7.55 -21.33
N GLU A 244 11.36 8.48 -20.38
CA GLU A 244 12.16 9.71 -20.54
C GLU A 244 13.63 9.53 -20.11
N ILE A 245 13.97 8.38 -19.51
CA ILE A 245 15.33 7.85 -19.42
C ILE A 245 15.60 7.21 -20.78
N TYR A 246 15.89 8.03 -21.78
CA TYR A 246 16.19 7.56 -23.13
C TYR A 246 17.22 6.42 -23.06
N PRO A 247 16.99 5.26 -23.70
CA PRO A 247 17.97 4.19 -23.71
C PRO A 247 19.28 4.72 -24.31
N GLY A 248 20.29 4.94 -23.45
CA GLY A 248 21.59 5.49 -23.83
C GLY A 248 21.84 6.97 -23.47
N ARG A 249 20.83 7.76 -23.08
CA ARG A 249 21.06 9.05 -22.38
C ARG A 249 20.57 8.84 -20.96
N GLY A 250 21.51 8.80 -20.02
CA GLY A 250 21.21 8.58 -18.61
C GLY A 250 20.27 9.64 -18.04
N ILE A 251 20.26 9.75 -16.71
CA ILE A 251 19.41 10.73 -16.04
C ILE A 251 19.67 12.15 -16.64
N GLN A 252 18.70 13.07 -16.68
CA GLN A 252 18.92 14.39 -17.30
C GLN A 252 19.33 15.44 -16.25
N PRO A 253 20.35 16.28 -16.51
CA PRO A 253 20.69 17.38 -15.62
C PRO A 253 19.65 18.49 -15.74
N VAL A 254 19.01 18.84 -14.63
CA VAL A 254 18.17 20.03 -14.48
C VAL A 254 19.01 21.13 -13.79
N PRO A 255 19.05 22.36 -14.31
CA PRO A 255 19.74 23.47 -13.64
C PRO A 255 19.06 23.84 -12.30
N ILE A 256 19.84 24.17 -11.27
CA ILE A 256 19.31 24.50 -9.92
C ILE A 256 18.44 25.75 -9.93
N ASP A 257 18.81 26.73 -10.74
CA ASP A 257 18.08 27.98 -10.94
C ASP A 257 16.69 27.78 -11.55
N ARG A 258 16.40 26.60 -12.14
CA ARG A 258 15.03 26.29 -12.60
C ARG A 258 14.12 25.77 -11.50
N ILE A 259 14.66 25.34 -10.35
CA ILE A 259 13.86 24.80 -9.25
C ILE A 259 13.52 25.91 -8.27
N THR A 260 12.23 26.17 -8.12
CA THR A 260 11.70 27.24 -7.27
C THR A 260 11.44 26.74 -5.85
N PHE A 261 11.01 25.48 -5.69
CA PHE A 261 10.65 24.92 -4.39
C PHE A 261 11.35 23.59 -4.16
N TYR A 262 11.86 23.41 -2.95
CA TYR A 262 12.48 22.18 -2.49
C TYR A 262 11.70 21.62 -1.30
N HIS A 263 11.43 20.32 -1.32
CA HIS A 263 10.78 19.61 -0.22
C HIS A 263 11.57 18.37 0.17
N SER A 264 11.70 18.12 1.47
CA SER A 264 12.31 16.88 1.98
C SER A 264 11.37 15.69 1.80
N GLU A 265 11.89 14.55 1.34
CA GLU A 265 11.11 13.31 1.23
C GLU A 265 10.48 12.82 2.55
N ASN A 266 11.06 13.20 3.70
CA ASN A 266 10.61 12.74 5.02
C ASN A 266 9.26 13.32 5.43
N SER A 267 8.78 14.33 4.69
CA SER A 267 7.48 14.95 4.93
C SER A 267 6.30 14.08 4.49
N HIS A 268 6.49 13.06 3.64
CA HIS A 268 5.38 12.23 3.18
C HIS A 268 5.73 10.76 2.96
N LYS A 269 4.87 9.88 3.49
CA LYS A 269 5.05 8.42 3.43
C LYS A 269 5.12 7.88 2.01
N ASP A 270 4.30 8.41 1.09
CA ASP A 270 4.28 7.92 -0.30
C ASP A 270 5.49 8.36 -1.11
N ILE A 271 5.97 9.60 -0.92
CA ILE A 271 7.21 10.07 -1.56
C ILE A 271 8.38 9.26 -1.05
N LYS A 272 8.45 9.05 0.27
CA LYS A 272 9.45 8.20 0.90
C LYS A 272 9.42 6.75 0.42
N ALA A 273 8.24 6.18 0.22
CA ALA A 273 8.13 4.82 -0.32
C ALA A 273 8.63 4.75 -1.77
N LYS A 274 8.35 5.79 -2.58
CA LYS A 274 8.82 5.89 -3.96
C LYS A 274 10.32 6.14 -4.07
N SER A 275 10.88 7.00 -3.23
CA SER A 275 12.34 7.20 -3.14
C SER A 275 13.04 5.91 -2.74
N GLN A 276 12.55 5.21 -1.73
CA GLN A 276 13.08 3.90 -1.34
C GLN A 276 13.01 2.91 -2.50
N GLN A 277 11.87 2.79 -3.18
CA GLN A 277 11.74 1.91 -4.35
C GLN A 277 12.74 2.28 -5.45
N PHE A 278 12.94 3.58 -5.71
CA PHE A 278 13.89 4.07 -6.70
C PHE A 278 15.35 3.76 -6.33
N SER A 279 15.70 3.86 -5.04
CA SER A 279 17.06 3.60 -4.55
C SER A 279 17.56 2.17 -4.80
N TYR A 280 16.63 1.22 -5.00
CA TYR A 280 16.95 -0.17 -5.32
C TYR A 280 17.14 -0.43 -6.82
N ARG A 281 16.88 0.54 -7.69
CA ARG A 281 17.04 0.37 -9.14
C ARG A 281 18.50 0.35 -9.55
N ASP A 282 18.81 -0.45 -10.57
CA ASP A 282 20.19 -0.64 -11.05
C ASP A 282 20.78 0.65 -11.64
N GLU A 283 19.97 1.51 -12.24
CA GLU A 283 20.40 2.80 -12.78
C GLU A 283 20.91 3.72 -11.67
N TYR A 284 20.21 3.77 -10.54
CA TYR A 284 20.64 4.58 -9.39
C TYR A 284 21.89 3.99 -8.73
N ARG A 285 22.01 2.66 -8.67
CA ARG A 285 23.23 2.00 -8.17
C ARG A 285 24.45 2.30 -9.04
N LYS A 286 24.31 2.22 -10.36
CA LYS A 286 25.38 2.62 -11.30
C LYS A 286 25.77 4.08 -11.11
N TYR A 287 24.80 4.96 -10.93
CA TYR A 287 25.04 6.37 -10.60
C TYR A 287 25.83 6.53 -9.29
N ILE A 288 25.46 5.81 -8.22
CA ILE A 288 26.20 5.83 -6.95
C ILE A 288 27.66 5.42 -7.18
N ASP A 289 27.89 4.28 -7.83
CA ASP A 289 29.23 3.74 -8.06
C ASP A 289 30.10 4.70 -8.90
N GLU A 290 29.52 5.32 -9.93
CA GLU A 290 30.19 6.32 -10.78
C GLU A 290 30.57 7.59 -9.99
N ILE A 291 29.65 8.14 -9.21
CA ILE A 291 29.89 9.35 -8.42
C ILE A 291 30.92 9.09 -7.33
N GLN A 292 30.80 7.97 -6.59
CA GLN A 292 31.74 7.60 -5.54
C GLN A 292 33.16 7.43 -6.09
N SER A 293 33.32 6.63 -7.15
CA SER A 293 34.62 6.36 -7.76
C SER A 293 35.26 7.64 -8.32
N THR A 294 34.49 8.44 -9.06
CA THR A 294 34.99 9.70 -9.65
C THR A 294 35.42 10.70 -8.58
N TYR A 295 34.60 10.87 -7.52
CA TYR A 295 34.90 11.80 -6.45
C TYR A 295 36.19 11.42 -5.72
N ILE A 296 36.32 10.17 -5.30
CA ILE A 296 37.47 9.68 -4.55
C ILE A 296 38.73 9.71 -5.41
N GLN A 297 38.66 9.22 -6.65
CA GLN A 297 39.81 9.21 -7.55
C GLN A 297 40.35 10.62 -7.82
N LYS A 298 39.47 11.59 -8.10
CA LYS A 298 39.89 12.97 -8.34
C LYS A 298 40.54 13.57 -7.08
N LYS A 299 39.94 13.37 -5.91
CA LYS A 299 40.49 13.88 -4.65
C LYS A 299 41.86 13.26 -4.34
N ASP A 300 42.00 11.94 -4.46
CA ASP A 300 43.26 11.23 -4.22
C ASP A 300 44.35 11.69 -5.20
N ASN A 301 44.00 12.02 -6.45
CA ASN A 301 44.93 12.60 -7.41
C ASN A 301 45.38 14.02 -7.02
N LEU A 302 44.48 14.85 -6.48
CA LEU A 302 44.83 16.17 -5.95
C LEU A 302 45.74 16.06 -4.72
N GLU A 303 45.44 15.16 -3.78
CA GLU A 303 46.28 14.91 -2.61
C GLU A 303 47.70 14.48 -3.02
N LYS A 304 47.80 13.56 -3.99
CA LYS A 304 49.11 13.18 -4.58
C LYS A 304 49.80 14.38 -5.20
N THR A 305 49.09 15.17 -6.00
CA THR A 305 49.65 16.37 -6.67
C THR A 305 50.19 17.36 -5.65
N ILE A 306 49.45 17.63 -4.58
CA ILE A 306 49.86 18.50 -3.46
C ILE A 306 51.13 17.96 -2.78
N SER A 307 51.22 16.64 -2.58
CA SER A 307 52.36 16.02 -1.90
C SER A 307 53.67 16.02 -2.70
N ILE A 308 53.60 15.99 -4.04
CA ILE A 308 54.78 15.84 -4.90
C ILE A 308 55.20 17.13 -5.62
N THR A 309 54.35 18.15 -5.67
CA THR A 309 54.58 19.33 -6.52
C THR A 309 55.55 20.32 -5.87
N PRO A 310 56.73 20.57 -6.48
CA PRO A 310 57.68 21.56 -5.98
C PRO A 310 57.31 23.00 -6.39
N ASN A 311 56.42 23.15 -7.38
CA ASN A 311 55.99 24.45 -7.88
C ASN A 311 54.88 25.03 -6.98
N LYS A 312 55.15 26.18 -6.36
CA LYS A 312 54.23 26.88 -5.45
C LYS A 312 52.89 27.25 -6.10
N GLU A 313 52.88 27.65 -7.37
CA GLU A 313 51.66 28.04 -8.07
C GLU A 313 50.73 26.84 -8.26
N ARG A 314 51.24 25.75 -8.84
CA ARG A 314 50.49 24.49 -8.99
C ARG A 314 50.05 23.89 -7.66
N PHE A 315 50.89 24.02 -6.63
CA PHE A 315 50.52 23.63 -5.26
C PHE A 315 49.31 24.43 -4.79
N ASN A 316 49.33 25.76 -4.93
CA ASN A 316 48.23 26.61 -4.53
C ASN A 316 46.95 26.31 -5.34
N GLU A 317 47.06 26.07 -6.65
CA GLU A 317 45.92 25.65 -7.49
C GLU A 317 45.29 24.35 -6.98
N ALA A 318 46.10 23.31 -6.75
CA ALA A 318 45.60 22.03 -6.25
C ALA A 318 45.00 22.14 -4.82
N VAL A 319 45.57 22.99 -3.96
CA VAL A 319 45.02 23.28 -2.63
C VAL A 319 43.69 24.04 -2.72
N GLN A 320 43.55 24.99 -3.65
CA GLN A 320 42.26 25.66 -3.86
C GLN A 320 41.23 24.68 -4.43
N GLU A 321 41.64 23.78 -5.32
CA GLU A 321 40.78 22.77 -5.89
C GLU A 321 40.29 21.76 -4.85
N ILE A 322 41.18 21.24 -3.99
CA ILE A 322 40.83 20.23 -2.98
C ILE A 322 39.89 20.77 -1.89
N VAL A 323 39.95 22.08 -1.58
CA VAL A 323 39.04 22.73 -0.61
C VAL A 323 37.58 22.59 -1.05
N ASN A 324 37.32 22.49 -2.36
CA ASN A 324 35.97 22.29 -2.89
C ASN A 324 35.48 20.84 -2.76
N PHE A 325 36.36 19.88 -2.45
CA PHE A 325 35.97 18.51 -2.10
C PHE A 325 35.61 18.41 -0.62
N ASN A 326 34.46 19.00 -0.28
CA ASN A 326 33.95 19.14 1.09
C ASN A 326 32.63 18.40 1.33
N ALA A 327 32.43 17.24 0.68
CA ALA A 327 31.18 16.50 0.81
C ALA A 327 30.95 16.06 2.26
N SER A 328 29.77 16.36 2.79
CA SER A 328 29.47 16.26 4.23
C SER A 328 29.65 14.87 4.86
N ASN A 329 29.57 13.81 4.05
CA ASN A 329 29.66 12.41 4.49
C ASN A 329 30.87 11.66 3.93
N GLU A 330 31.88 12.36 3.41
CA GLU A 330 33.01 11.73 2.73
C GLU A 330 33.71 10.65 3.55
N GLU A 331 34.03 10.95 4.82
CA GLU A 331 34.75 10.02 5.70
C GLU A 331 33.99 8.71 5.87
N ILE A 332 32.66 8.79 6.03
CA ILE A 332 31.76 7.65 6.14
C ILE A 332 31.83 6.81 4.85
N VAL A 333 31.76 7.44 3.69
CA VAL A 333 31.82 6.74 2.41
C VAL A 333 33.17 6.07 2.19
N ARG A 334 34.28 6.74 2.54
CA ARG A 334 35.63 6.14 2.48
C ARG A 334 35.72 4.89 3.38
N MET A 335 35.19 4.96 4.60
CA MET A 335 35.15 3.80 5.50
C MET A 335 34.32 2.63 4.92
N MET A 336 33.16 2.93 4.32
CA MET A 336 32.32 1.91 3.68
C MET A 336 33.08 1.20 2.55
N ILE A 337 33.69 1.95 1.63
CA ILE A 337 34.44 1.39 0.49
C ILE A 337 35.63 0.54 0.97
N GLN A 338 36.37 1.02 1.98
CA GLN A 338 37.47 0.26 2.57
C GLN A 338 36.99 -1.05 3.23
N SER A 339 35.80 -1.04 3.83
CA SER A 339 35.22 -2.24 4.43
C SER A 339 34.81 -3.27 3.37
N GLU A 340 34.25 -2.82 2.24
CA GLU A 340 33.86 -3.70 1.13
C GLU A 340 35.08 -4.33 0.44
N GLY A 341 36.16 -3.57 0.26
CA GLY A 341 37.40 -4.06 -0.36
C GLY A 341 38.19 -5.06 0.48
N ARG A 342 37.89 -5.20 1.78
CA ARG A 342 38.52 -6.21 2.67
C ARG A 342 37.79 -7.56 2.66
N VAL A 343 36.67 -7.66 1.96
CA VAL A 343 35.84 -8.89 1.87
C VAL A 343 36.11 -9.67 0.57
N GLN A 344 37.06 -9.21 -0.25
CA GLN A 344 37.63 -9.96 -1.37
C GLN A 344 39.00 -10.50 -0.99
#